data_AF-A0A844H006-F1
#
_entry.id   AF-A0A844H006-F1
#
_cell.length_a   1.000
_cell.length_b   1.000
_cell.length_c   1.000
_cell.angle_alpha   90.00
_cell.angle_beta   90.00
_cell.angle_gamma   90.00
#
_symmetry.space_group_name_H-M   'P 1'
#
loop_
_entity.id
_entity.type
_entity.pdbx_description
1 polymer ?
#
loop_
_entity_poly.entity_id
_entity_poly.type
_entity_poly.pdbx_seq_one_letter_code
_entity_poly.pdbx_strand_id
1 'polypeptide(L)'
;MNLDQQLQNLIQEAPNYGVPAVIMENGVIPIINAFAQQLGHQEYYLRQTLDNNLVLTILGSDQHPELEKKVIYAFPSVQSAAQFPDSKIDSPDIVAQQVPVSQILFQMFTMKGVDSVIFVDEPNQYQQSKEVYCDKLQSAIRQNLSNLINSATSPNRLA
;
A
#
# COMPACT_ATOMS: atom_id res chain seq x y z
N MET A 1 -11.44 11.65 2.90
CA MET A 1 -10.98 12.35 1.66
C MET A 1 -11.23 11.45 0.46
N ASN A 2 -11.72 11.97 -0.68
CA ASN A 2 -11.96 11.12 -1.84
C ASN A 2 -10.66 10.70 -2.55
N LEU A 3 -10.68 9.64 -3.35
CA LEU A 3 -9.48 9.08 -3.99
C LEU A 3 -8.71 10.13 -4.82
N ASP A 4 -9.41 10.92 -5.64
CA ASP A 4 -8.79 11.94 -6.49
C ASP A 4 -8.00 12.97 -5.68
N GLN A 5 -8.55 13.43 -4.54
CA GLN A 5 -7.85 14.33 -3.63
C GLN A 5 -6.60 13.68 -3.03
N GLN A 6 -6.66 12.38 -2.67
CA GLN A 6 -5.48 11.70 -2.14
C GLN A 6 -4.37 11.59 -3.19
N LEU A 7 -4.72 11.25 -4.43
CA LEU A 7 -3.77 11.16 -5.55
C LEU A 7 -3.15 12.53 -5.86
N GLN A 8 -3.95 13.61 -5.80
CA GLN A 8 -3.46 14.96 -5.99
C GLN A 8 -2.46 15.38 -4.90
N ASN A 9 -2.72 15.02 -3.64
CA ASN A 9 -1.78 15.30 -2.54
C ASN A 9 -0.43 14.59 -2.78
N LEU A 10 -0.45 13.33 -3.23
CA LEU A 10 0.77 12.61 -3.58
C LEU A 10 1.59 13.30 -4.69
N ILE A 11 0.93 13.88 -5.70
CA ILE A 11 1.61 14.68 -6.75
C ILE A 11 2.22 15.95 -6.17
N GLN A 12 1.48 16.65 -5.31
CA GLN A 12 1.93 17.91 -4.70
C GLN A 12 3.10 17.71 -3.74
N GLU A 13 3.15 16.58 -3.04
CA GLU A 13 4.20 16.26 -2.09
C GLU A 13 5.45 15.66 -2.73
N ALA A 14 5.33 15.04 -3.91
CA ALA A 14 6.45 14.36 -4.59
C ALA A 14 7.74 15.20 -4.71
N PRO A 15 7.70 16.51 -5.04
CA PRO A 15 8.89 17.34 -5.11
C PRO A 15 9.66 17.44 -3.78
N ASN A 16 8.98 17.34 -2.64
CA ASN A 16 9.61 17.37 -1.31
C ASN A 16 10.51 16.15 -1.09
N TYR A 17 10.29 15.08 -1.85
CA TYR A 17 11.06 13.84 -1.83
C TYR A 17 12.01 13.71 -3.02
N GLY A 18 12.23 14.79 -3.78
CA GLY A 18 13.11 14.81 -4.95
C GLY A 18 12.53 14.13 -6.20
N VAL A 19 11.23 13.85 -6.23
CA VAL A 19 10.54 13.27 -7.39
C VAL A 19 9.81 14.38 -8.15
N PRO A 20 10.08 14.61 -9.44
CA PRO A 20 9.35 15.61 -10.22
C PRO A 20 7.85 15.29 -10.28
N ALA A 21 7.00 16.31 -10.09
CA ALA A 21 5.54 16.14 -10.11
C ALA A 21 5.03 15.44 -11.38
N VAL A 22 5.62 15.75 -12.54
CA VAL A 22 5.28 15.11 -13.83
C VAL A 22 5.57 13.60 -13.85
N ILE A 23 6.63 13.15 -13.17
CA ILE A 23 6.95 11.72 -13.05
C ILE A 23 5.97 11.03 -12.12
N MET A 24 5.59 11.71 -11.03
CA MET A 24 4.56 11.21 -10.12
C MET A 24 3.22 11.07 -10.84
N GLU A 25 2.75 12.14 -11.47
CA GLU A 25 1.46 12.25 -12.17
C GLU A 25 1.30 11.22 -13.29
N ASN A 26 2.31 11.04 -14.13
CA ASN A 26 2.20 10.16 -15.30
C ASN A 26 2.68 8.74 -15.01
N GLY A 27 3.67 8.57 -14.14
CA GLY A 27 4.36 7.31 -13.90
C GLY A 27 3.80 6.49 -12.76
N VAL A 28 3.44 7.15 -11.66
CA VAL A 28 3.12 6.49 -10.40
C VAL A 28 1.62 6.47 -10.15
N ILE A 29 0.98 7.64 -10.25
CA ILE A 29 -0.44 7.82 -9.93
C ILE A 29 -1.38 6.92 -10.73
N PRO A 30 -1.20 6.68 -12.05
CA PRO A 30 -2.11 5.81 -12.79
C PRO A 30 -2.13 4.38 -12.25
N ILE A 31 -0.98 3.90 -11.78
CA ILE A 31 -0.86 2.57 -11.18
C ILE A 31 -1.49 2.56 -9.79
N ILE A 32 -1.18 3.54 -8.94
CA ILE A 32 -1.82 3.65 -7.61
C ILE A 32 -3.34 3.70 -7.75
N ASN A 33 -3.87 4.50 -8.67
CA ASN A 33 -5.31 4.60 -8.94
C ASN A 33 -5.89 3.25 -9.35
N ALA A 34 -5.25 2.54 -10.28
CA ALA A 34 -5.72 1.23 -10.75
C ALA A 34 -5.78 0.16 -9.64
N PHE A 35 -4.84 0.18 -8.69
CA PHE A 35 -4.88 -0.69 -7.51
C PHE A 35 -5.94 -0.21 -6.51
N ALA A 36 -6.00 1.09 -6.21
CA ALA A 36 -6.94 1.66 -5.27
C ALA A 36 -8.41 1.42 -5.67
N GLN A 37 -8.74 1.49 -6.96
CA GLN A 37 -10.08 1.22 -7.49
C GLN A 37 -10.54 -0.23 -7.27
N GLN A 38 -9.62 -1.17 -7.02
CA GLN A 38 -9.96 -2.56 -6.73
C GLN A 38 -10.30 -2.75 -5.25
N LEU A 39 -9.94 -1.81 -4.38
CA LEU A 39 -10.09 -1.90 -2.93
C LEU A 39 -11.45 -1.35 -2.49
N GLY A 40 -12.01 -1.90 -1.40
CA GLY A 40 -13.35 -1.54 -0.93
C GLY A 40 -13.44 -0.17 -0.27
N HIS A 41 -12.33 0.37 0.24
CA HIS A 41 -12.31 1.60 1.04
C HIS A 41 -11.28 2.61 0.54
N GLN A 42 -11.57 3.90 0.76
CA GLN A 42 -10.65 5.00 0.45
C GLN A 42 -9.65 5.24 1.59
N GLU A 43 -9.95 4.79 2.79
CA GLU A 43 -9.13 4.96 3.98
C GLU A 43 -9.17 3.65 4.76
N TYR A 44 -8.05 3.27 5.33
CA TYR A 44 -7.93 2.08 6.16
C TYR A 44 -7.22 2.43 7.46
N TYR A 45 -7.34 1.55 8.45
CA TYR A 45 -6.65 1.65 9.72
C TYR A 45 -5.48 0.68 9.72
N LEU A 46 -4.27 1.19 9.90
CA LEU A 46 -3.06 0.38 10.09
C LEU A 46 -2.73 0.33 11.58
N ARG A 47 -2.38 -0.86 12.08
CA ARG A 47 -1.83 -0.99 13.42
C ARG A 47 -0.35 -0.62 13.41
N GLN A 48 0.05 0.19 14.38
CA GLN A 48 1.44 0.61 14.56
C GLN A 48 1.77 0.85 16.03
N THR A 49 3.05 0.82 16.37
CA THR A 49 3.53 1.23 17.69
C THR A 49 3.44 2.75 17.86
N LEU A 50 3.60 3.25 19.09
CA LEU A 50 3.73 4.69 19.38
C LEU A 50 4.92 5.37 18.65
N ASP A 51 5.92 4.59 18.25
CA ASP A 51 7.06 5.04 17.43
C ASP A 51 6.78 4.97 15.91
N ASN A 52 5.51 4.79 15.52
CA ASN A 52 5.02 4.69 14.14
C ASN A 52 5.55 3.46 13.37
N ASN A 53 5.97 2.40 14.05
CA ASN A 53 6.37 1.16 13.39
C ASN A 53 5.14 0.29 13.10
N LEU A 54 4.92 -0.08 11.84
CA LEU A 54 3.80 -0.92 11.42
C LEU A 54 3.89 -2.32 12.07
N VAL A 55 2.75 -2.82 12.53
CA VAL A 55 2.65 -4.17 13.12
C VAL A 55 2.71 -5.21 12.01
N LEU A 56 3.79 -5.99 12.02
CA LEU A 56 4.01 -7.10 11.08
C LEU A 56 3.45 -8.41 11.63
N THR A 57 2.62 -9.06 10.81
CA THR A 57 2.11 -10.41 11.03
C THR A 57 2.84 -11.40 10.13
N ILE A 58 3.27 -12.53 10.66
CA ILE A 58 3.91 -13.61 9.89
C ILE A 58 2.84 -14.69 9.66
N LEU A 59 2.52 -14.95 8.41
CA LEU A 59 1.63 -16.02 7.99
C LEU A 59 2.48 -17.20 7.53
N GLY A 60 2.36 -18.33 8.21
CA GLY A 60 3.12 -19.54 7.89
C GLY A 60 2.54 -20.74 8.63
N SER A 61 3.07 -21.92 8.31
CA SER A 61 2.80 -23.14 9.07
C SER A 61 4.08 -23.54 9.79
N ASP A 62 3.98 -24.01 11.03
CA ASP A 62 5.11 -24.56 11.79
C ASP A 62 5.82 -25.70 11.05
N GLN A 63 5.12 -26.36 10.11
CA GLN A 63 5.66 -27.44 9.28
C GLN A 63 6.42 -26.96 8.05
N HIS A 64 6.20 -25.70 7.62
CA HIS A 64 6.81 -25.11 6.43
C HIS A 64 7.24 -23.65 6.68
N PRO A 65 8.19 -23.41 7.60
CA PRO A 65 8.67 -22.07 7.92
C PRO A 65 9.34 -21.37 6.72
N GLU A 66 9.79 -22.12 5.71
CA GLU A 66 10.29 -21.57 4.45
C GLU A 66 9.22 -20.86 3.59
N LEU A 67 7.94 -21.07 3.91
CA LEU A 67 6.80 -20.44 3.24
C LEU A 67 6.20 -19.28 4.06
N GLU A 68 6.91 -18.80 5.08
CA GLU A 68 6.49 -17.64 5.85
C GLU A 68 6.35 -16.40 4.97
N LYS A 69 5.20 -15.74 5.09
CA LYS A 69 4.87 -14.49 4.42
C LYS A 69 4.65 -13.39 5.46
N LYS A 70 5.35 -12.28 5.30
CA LYS A 70 5.30 -11.11 6.18
C LYS A 70 4.26 -10.13 5.64
N VAL A 71 3.17 -9.95 6.37
CA VAL A 71 2.04 -9.13 5.94
C VAL A 71 1.73 -8.01 6.92
N ILE A 72 1.10 -6.96 6.40
CA ILE A 72 0.44 -5.92 7.18
C ILE A 72 -1.05 -5.99 6.90
N TYR A 73 -1.87 -5.82 7.93
CA TYR A 73 -3.32 -5.72 7.79
C TYR A 73 -3.78 -4.26 7.74
N ALA A 74 -4.61 -3.96 6.75
CA ALA A 74 -5.31 -2.70 6.59
C ALA A 74 -6.80 -2.92 6.89
N PHE A 75 -7.27 -2.37 8.00
CA PHE A 75 -8.60 -2.62 8.55
C PHE A 75 -9.61 -1.56 8.12
N PRO A 76 -10.91 -1.91 7.95
CA PRO A 76 -11.92 -0.94 7.54
C PRO A 76 -12.35 0.00 8.69
N SER A 77 -12.03 -0.35 9.94
CA SER A 77 -12.38 0.45 11.12
C SER A 77 -11.37 0.28 12.26
N VAL A 78 -11.36 1.24 13.19
CA VAL A 78 -10.59 1.16 14.44
C VAL A 78 -10.97 -0.08 15.25
N GLN A 79 -12.27 -0.40 15.33
CA GLN A 79 -12.75 -1.56 16.08
C GLN A 79 -12.21 -2.87 15.48
N SER A 80 -12.24 -3.00 14.16
CA SER A 80 -11.68 -4.18 13.48
C SER A 80 -10.18 -4.34 13.72
N ALA A 81 -9.43 -3.23 13.75
CA ALA A 81 -8.01 -3.25 14.09
C ALA A 81 -7.77 -3.67 15.55
N ALA A 82 -8.55 -3.14 16.49
CA ALA A 82 -8.41 -3.43 17.92
C ALA A 82 -8.82 -4.87 18.28
N GLN A 83 -9.80 -5.44 17.59
CA GLN A 83 -10.34 -6.79 17.85
C GLN A 83 -9.63 -7.89 17.04
N PHE A 84 -8.66 -7.53 16.18
CA PHE A 84 -8.03 -8.49 15.27
C PHE A 84 -7.19 -9.53 16.04
N PRO A 85 -7.52 -10.82 15.97
CA PRO A 85 -6.88 -11.89 16.75
C PRO A 85 -5.48 -12.22 16.21
N ASP A 86 -4.49 -11.42 16.62
CA ASP A 86 -3.05 -11.64 16.40
C ASP A 86 -2.36 -11.93 17.74
N SER A 87 -1.36 -12.81 17.73
CA SER A 87 -0.58 -13.17 18.92
C SER A 87 0.20 -12.00 19.54
N LYS A 88 0.22 -10.83 18.88
CA LYS A 88 0.85 -9.58 19.35
C LYS A 88 -0.12 -8.53 19.93
N ILE A 89 -1.41 -8.83 20.09
CA ILE A 89 -2.45 -7.87 20.56
C ILE A 89 -2.13 -7.21 21.91
N ASP A 90 -1.46 -7.90 22.83
CA ASP A 90 -1.44 -7.48 24.23
C ASP A 90 -0.35 -6.43 24.60
N SER A 91 0.30 -5.81 23.62
CA SER A 91 1.20 -4.69 23.90
C SER A 91 0.39 -3.39 24.04
N PRO A 92 0.43 -2.70 25.21
CA PRO A 92 -0.35 -1.48 25.46
C PRO A 92 0.04 -0.29 24.56
N ASP A 93 1.10 -0.43 23.75
CA ASP A 93 1.68 0.62 22.91
C ASP A 93 1.27 0.51 21.43
N ILE A 94 0.24 -0.28 21.10
CA ILE A 94 -0.27 -0.41 19.73
C ILE A 94 -1.49 0.49 19.54
N VAL A 95 -1.45 1.32 18.50
CA VAL A 95 -2.55 2.19 18.07
C VAL A 95 -2.98 1.87 16.64
N ALA A 96 -4.22 2.21 16.31
CA ALA A 96 -4.74 2.12 14.95
C ALA A 96 -4.78 3.52 14.32
N GLN A 97 -3.91 3.77 13.34
CA GLN A 97 -3.88 5.03 12.61
C GLN A 97 -4.70 4.92 11.32
N GLN A 98 -5.58 5.90 11.08
CA GLN A 98 -6.26 6.05 9.79
C GLN A 98 -5.26 6.55 8.74
N VAL A 99 -5.19 5.86 7.60
CA VAL A 99 -4.28 6.16 6.50
C VAL A 99 -5.06 6.12 5.17
N PRO A 100 -4.90 7.14 4.31
CA PRO A 100 -5.44 7.14 2.95
C PRO A 100 -4.94 5.94 2.13
N VAL A 101 -5.81 5.28 1.37
CA VAL A 101 -5.45 4.09 0.57
C VAL A 101 -4.31 4.35 -0.41
N SER A 102 -4.29 5.53 -1.02
CA SER A 102 -3.22 5.95 -1.92
C SER A 102 -1.87 6.05 -1.21
N GLN A 103 -1.85 6.52 0.04
CA GLN A 103 -0.64 6.63 0.86
C GLN A 103 -0.14 5.25 1.28
N ILE A 104 -1.04 4.32 1.63
CA ILE A 104 -0.67 2.93 1.93
C ILE A 104 0.02 2.31 0.71
N LEU A 105 -0.63 2.38 -0.46
CA LEU A 105 -0.08 1.85 -1.72
C LEU A 105 1.27 2.52 -2.05
N PHE A 106 1.42 3.83 -1.84
CA PHE A 106 2.69 4.54 -2.05
C PHE A 106 3.78 4.17 -1.01
N GLN A 107 3.41 3.79 0.20
CA GLN A 107 4.38 3.34 1.20
C GLN A 107 4.83 1.89 0.99
N MET A 108 4.05 1.05 0.29
CA MET A 108 4.46 -0.32 -0.04
C MET A 108 5.75 -0.40 -0.89
N PHE A 109 6.19 0.70 -1.49
CA PHE A 109 7.49 0.78 -2.16
C PHE A 109 8.68 0.85 -1.18
N THR A 110 8.44 1.34 0.04
CA THR A 110 9.48 1.60 1.05
C THR A 110 9.42 0.63 2.23
N MET A 111 8.35 -0.18 2.32
CA MET A 111 8.20 -1.23 3.33
C MET A 111 9.22 -2.35 3.11
N LYS A 112 10.36 -2.27 3.82
CA LYS A 112 11.39 -3.32 3.76
C LYS A 112 10.94 -4.56 4.53
N GLY A 113 11.04 -5.73 3.88
CA GLY A 113 10.73 -7.01 4.52
C GLY A 113 9.24 -7.27 4.74
N VAL A 114 8.37 -6.55 4.03
CA VAL A 114 6.93 -6.82 3.95
C VAL A 114 6.63 -7.36 2.55
N ASP A 115 6.01 -8.52 2.47
CA ASP A 115 5.67 -9.17 1.20
C ASP A 115 4.37 -8.59 0.63
N SER A 116 3.40 -8.28 1.49
CA SER A 116 2.10 -7.78 1.06
C SER A 116 1.33 -7.01 2.14
N VAL A 117 0.30 -6.28 1.68
CA VAL A 117 -0.72 -5.68 2.53
C VAL A 117 -2.07 -6.32 2.24
N ILE A 118 -2.76 -6.76 3.30
CA ILE A 118 -4.08 -7.37 3.24
C ILE A 118 -5.12 -6.30 3.59
N PHE A 119 -5.91 -5.90 2.59
CA PHE A 119 -7.00 -4.94 2.73
C PHE A 119 -8.29 -5.67 3.07
N VAL A 120 -8.73 -5.50 4.30
CA VAL A 120 -9.93 -6.14 4.83
C VAL A 120 -11.16 -5.33 4.41
N ASP A 121 -12.03 -5.93 3.62
CA ASP A 121 -13.25 -5.26 3.13
C ASP A 121 -14.33 -5.20 4.23
N GLU A 122 -14.59 -6.31 4.94
CA GLU A 122 -15.59 -6.36 6.01
C GLU A 122 -14.98 -6.86 7.34
N PRO A 123 -15.41 -6.33 8.50
CA PRO A 123 -14.97 -6.82 9.81
C PRO A 123 -15.14 -8.34 9.94
N ASN A 124 -14.11 -9.02 10.44
CA ASN A 124 -14.11 -10.48 10.66
C ASN A 124 -14.24 -11.36 9.39
N GLN A 125 -14.20 -10.79 8.18
CA GLN A 125 -14.24 -11.55 6.92
C GLN A 125 -12.89 -11.53 6.20
N TYR A 126 -11.85 -12.02 6.87
CA TYR A 126 -10.47 -12.00 6.37
C TYR A 126 -10.27 -12.81 5.07
N GLN A 127 -11.10 -13.84 4.83
CA GLN A 127 -11.04 -14.65 3.61
C GLN A 127 -11.47 -13.91 2.33
N GLN A 128 -12.24 -12.82 2.47
CA GLN A 128 -12.67 -11.97 1.35
C GLN A 128 -11.77 -10.74 1.18
N SER A 129 -10.70 -10.65 1.96
CA SER A 129 -9.76 -9.53 1.91
C SER A 129 -8.96 -9.56 0.60
N LYS A 130 -8.63 -8.37 0.11
CA LYS A 130 -7.80 -8.21 -1.08
C LYS A 130 -6.35 -8.07 -0.67
N GLU A 131 -5.50 -8.91 -1.22
CA GLU A 131 -4.07 -8.87 -0.96
C GLU A 131 -3.35 -8.16 -2.11
N VAL A 132 -2.60 -7.11 -1.77
CA VAL A 132 -1.70 -6.43 -2.70
C VAL A 132 -0.27 -6.80 -2.34
N TYR A 133 0.46 -7.38 -3.28
CA TYR A 133 1.86 -7.73 -3.09
C TYR A 133 2.76 -6.55 -3.45
N CYS A 134 3.77 -6.31 -2.61
CA CYS A 134 4.72 -5.21 -2.78
C CYS A 134 5.48 -5.34 -4.10
N ASP A 135 5.93 -6.54 -4.46
CA ASP A 135 6.67 -6.82 -5.70
C ASP A 135 5.85 -6.55 -6.96
N LYS A 136 4.57 -6.94 -6.98
CA LYS A 136 3.63 -6.75 -8.08
C LYS A 136 3.36 -5.26 -8.30
N LEU A 137 3.10 -4.53 -7.23
CA LEU A 137 2.89 -3.09 -7.28
C LEU A 137 4.16 -2.36 -7.76
N GLN A 138 5.33 -2.72 -7.21
CA GLN A 138 6.62 -2.19 -7.64
C GLN A 138 6.91 -2.46 -9.11
N SER A 139 6.63 -3.69 -9.58
CA SER A 139 6.85 -4.08 -10.98
C SER A 139 5.94 -3.31 -11.93
N ALA A 140 4.67 -3.12 -11.58
CA ALA A 140 3.73 -2.35 -12.39
C ALA A 140 4.16 -0.88 -12.55
N ILE A 141 4.64 -0.25 -11.47
CA ILE A 141 5.19 1.11 -11.54
C ILE A 141 6.45 1.17 -12.38
N ARG A 142 7.41 0.27 -12.16
CA ARG A 142 8.66 0.23 -12.95
C ARG A 142 8.38 0.06 -14.44
N GLN A 143 7.42 -0.79 -14.79
CA GLN A 143 6.99 -0.98 -16.17
C GLN A 143 6.39 0.30 -16.76
N ASN A 144 5.49 0.96 -16.03
CA ASN A 144 4.87 2.20 -16.50
C ASN A 144 5.90 3.34 -16.67
N LEU A 145 6.80 3.51 -15.71
CA LEU A 145 7.90 4.47 -15.78
C LEU A 145 8.82 4.20 -16.98
N SER A 146 9.18 2.92 -17.22
CA SER A 146 10.01 2.54 -18.37
C SER A 146 9.32 2.88 -19.69
N ASN A 147 8.00 2.62 -19.79
CA ASN A 147 7.22 2.95 -20.98
C ASN A 147 7.19 4.47 -21.24
N LEU A 148 7.04 5.28 -20.19
CA LEU A 148 7.06 6.75 -20.31
C LEU A 148 8.39 7.26 -20.81
N ILE A 149 9.50 6.77 -20.24
CA ILE A 149 10.85 7.17 -20.63
C ILE A 149 11.12 6.76 -22.09
N ASN A 150 10.78 5.54 -22.48
CA ASN A 150 10.96 5.02 -23.84
C ASN A 150 10.10 5.79 -24.88
N SER A 151 8.88 6.18 -24.48
CA SER A 151 7.98 6.97 -25.34
C SER A 151 8.49 8.41 -25.53
N ALA A 152 9.11 9.00 -24.51
CA ALA A 152 9.70 10.33 -24.58
C ALA A 152 11.00 10.38 -25.40
N THR A 153 11.70 9.25 -25.57
CA THR A 153 12.98 9.15 -26.28
C THR A 153 12.84 8.63 -27.72
N SER A 154 11.63 8.28 -28.16
CA SER A 154 11.36 7.83 -29.54
C SER A 154 11.36 9.02 -30.53
N PRO A 155 12.29 9.11 -31.51
CA PRO A 155 12.47 10.31 -32.35
C PRO A 155 11.40 10.59 -33.41
N ASN A 156 10.31 9.82 -33.48
CA ASN A 156 9.49 9.76 -34.70
C ASN A 156 8.01 10.18 -34.51
N ARG A 157 7.78 11.42 -34.08
CA ARG A 157 6.46 12.07 -34.15
C ARG A 157 6.51 13.43 -34.84
N LEU A 158 7.09 13.48 -36.03
CA LEU A 158 6.82 14.52 -37.04
C LEU A 158 7.02 13.89 -38.42
N ALA A 159 5.97 13.29 -38.97
CA ALA A 159 5.81 13.00 -40.39
C ALA A 159 4.32 13.10 -40.73
#